data_AF-A0A7X3YCG0-F1
#
_entry.id   AF-A0A7X3YCG0-F1
#
_cell.length_a   1.000
_cell.length_b   1.000
_cell.length_c   1.000
_cell.angle_alpha   90.00
_cell.angle_beta   90.00
_cell.angle_gamma   90.00
#
_symmetry.space_group_name_H-M   'P 1'
#
loop_
_entity.id
_entity.type
_entity.pdbx_description
1 polymer ?
#
loop_
_entity_poly.entity_id
_entity_poly.type
_entity_poly.pdbx_seq_one_letter_code
_entity_poly.pdbx_strand_id
1 'polypeptide(L)'
;ADLRHLRWAFCARGPGGRLVAVTSAGCVPGDAAWKAAFSSVEAPARVVFTTAIDGRAYARRGTTFDTRLTVIDRSEEPGIEVDPQTRVMDAAELLDAVTAWVPPRMAHEPAAGTPAPDVPLRDLFGETTAGGTKARKTGVKSNGRPVAGPSRDLGSVTELAYAAAPPCGEDETSGPYAPWKPGVASVPNAVAHPTPLVQSAAMAAVAHPAPSHRPLLPERVVAEGLLSDAQLESVVLAGEAHGRHLSARYRVGAGWETVRRCEEDDTTEETVTEDGEVLSAPVRFRRGWMLGDGTGCGKGRQVAAVILDNLLRGRKRALWLSASANLLEDARRDWAALGGRPEDVIPLGNFRQGVEIPHSEGILFATYATLRAPAREGKASRLDQVVAWLAGGLDEEDRHGY
;
A
#
# COMPACT_ATOMS: atom_id res chain seq x y z
N ALA A 1 4.36 5.81 18.31
CA ALA A 1 4.52 5.62 16.85
C ALA A 1 4.50 6.98 16.13
N ASP A 2 3.51 7.82 16.42
CA ASP A 2 3.29 9.15 15.83
C ASP A 2 4.56 10.02 15.74
N LEU A 3 5.28 10.21 16.86
CA LEU A 3 6.51 11.00 16.90
C LEU A 3 7.64 10.47 16.00
N ARG A 4 7.68 9.16 15.74
CA ARG A 4 8.68 8.53 14.85
C ARG A 4 8.39 8.87 13.38
N HIS A 5 7.11 8.80 12.98
CA HIS A 5 6.68 9.17 11.63
C HIS A 5 6.85 10.67 11.37
N LEU A 6 6.48 11.48 12.37
CA LEU A 6 6.59 12.92 12.33
C LEU A 6 8.07 13.36 12.22
N ARG A 7 8.98 12.72 12.98
CA ARG A 7 10.43 12.91 12.83
C ARG A 7 10.91 12.59 11.41
N TRP A 8 10.54 11.44 10.87
CA TRP A 8 10.97 11.03 9.53
C TRP A 8 10.50 12.00 8.44
N ALA A 9 9.24 12.42 8.51
CA ALA A 9 8.67 13.40 7.59
C ALA A 9 9.39 14.75 7.66
N PHE A 10 9.81 15.17 8.86
CA PHE A 10 10.55 16.41 9.08
C PHE A 10 11.98 16.34 8.50
N CYS A 11 12.73 15.25 8.76
CA CYS A 11 14.10 15.09 8.26
C CYS A 11 14.18 15.12 6.72
N ALA A 12 13.12 14.70 6.03
CA ALA A 12 13.03 14.69 4.56
C ALA A 12 12.75 16.06 3.92
N ARG A 13 12.79 17.17 4.67
CA ARG A 13 12.55 18.54 4.16
C ARG A 13 13.87 19.30 4.01
N GLY A 14 14.02 20.08 2.93
CA GLY A 14 15.14 21.02 2.78
C GLY A 14 15.08 22.21 3.76
N PRO A 15 16.13 23.04 3.85
CA PRO A 15 16.15 24.26 4.64
C PRO A 15 14.95 25.17 4.33
N GLY A 16 14.32 25.76 5.37
CA GLY A 16 13.11 26.57 5.20
C GLY A 16 11.82 25.77 4.93
N GLY A 17 11.89 24.43 4.88
CA GLY A 17 10.72 23.57 4.68
C GLY A 17 9.78 23.54 5.90
N ARG A 18 8.47 23.60 5.63
CA ARG A 18 7.40 23.50 6.65
C ARG A 18 6.74 22.12 6.64
N LEU A 19 6.58 21.54 7.81
CA LEU A 19 5.78 20.35 8.08
C LEU A 19 4.53 20.74 8.88
N VAL A 20 3.37 20.25 8.44
CA VAL A 20 2.10 20.36 9.19
C VAL A 20 1.67 18.94 9.55
N ALA A 21 1.43 18.69 10.84
CA ALA A 21 1.07 17.38 11.34
C ALA A 21 -0.22 17.44 12.17
N VAL A 22 -1.11 16.49 11.94
CA VAL A 22 -2.27 16.21 12.79
C VAL A 22 -1.97 14.93 13.56
N THR A 23 -1.90 15.04 14.88
CA THR A 23 -1.54 13.95 15.79
C THR A 23 -2.58 13.81 16.90
N SER A 24 -2.42 12.79 17.75
CA SER A 24 -3.16 12.75 19.03
C SER A 24 -2.84 13.98 19.89
N ALA A 25 -3.80 14.42 20.72
CA ALA A 25 -3.59 15.58 21.61
C ALA A 25 -2.43 15.41 22.61
N GLY A 26 -2.09 14.16 22.94
CA GLY A 26 -0.96 13.79 23.80
C GLY A 26 0.43 13.96 23.15
N CYS A 27 0.51 14.25 21.85
CA CYS A 27 1.78 14.61 21.19
C CYS A 27 2.11 16.09 21.44
N VAL A 28 2.41 16.45 22.69
CA VAL A 28 2.68 17.83 23.10
C VAL A 28 4.14 18.21 22.79
N PRO A 29 4.40 19.29 22.03
CA PRO A 29 5.75 19.80 21.84
C PRO A 29 6.42 20.15 23.17
N GLY A 30 7.64 19.66 23.39
CA GLY A 30 8.44 19.98 24.59
C GLY A 30 8.30 19.00 25.76
N ASP A 31 7.34 18.07 25.72
CA ASP A 31 7.25 16.98 26.70
C ASP A 31 8.39 15.98 26.54
N ALA A 32 8.60 15.12 27.55
CA ALA A 32 9.69 14.14 27.57
C ALA A 32 9.72 13.24 26.32
N ALA A 33 8.56 12.80 25.85
CA ALA A 33 8.44 11.98 24.64
C ALA A 33 8.84 12.75 23.37
N TRP A 34 8.45 14.03 23.26
CA TRP A 34 8.83 14.90 22.15
C TRP A 34 10.32 15.17 22.14
N LYS A 35 10.87 15.55 23.31
CA LYS A 35 12.31 15.79 23.49
C LYS A 35 13.12 14.56 23.12
N ALA A 36 12.71 13.36 23.54
CA ALA A 36 13.38 12.12 23.18
C ALA A 36 13.33 11.83 21.67
N ALA A 37 12.23 12.18 20.98
CA ALA A 37 12.11 11.97 19.54
C ALA A 37 12.95 12.96 18.74
N PHE A 38 13.01 14.23 19.17
CA PHE A 38 13.62 15.33 18.43
C PHE A 38 15.06 15.68 18.86
N SER A 39 15.54 15.20 20.00
CA SER A 39 16.94 15.40 20.42
C SER A 39 17.96 14.74 19.48
N SER A 40 17.53 13.73 18.74
CA SER A 40 18.35 12.97 17.77
C SER A 40 18.32 13.54 16.35
N VAL A 41 17.65 14.66 16.13
CA VAL A 41 17.49 15.25 14.79
C VAL A 41 18.58 16.30 14.58
N GLU A 42 19.46 16.06 13.59
CA GLU A 42 20.52 17.01 13.21
C GLU A 42 19.96 18.32 12.63
N ALA A 43 18.75 18.27 12.07
CA ALA A 43 18.07 19.43 11.51
C ALA A 43 17.36 20.26 12.62
N PRO A 44 17.67 21.56 12.75
CA PRO A 44 17.04 22.40 13.77
C PRO A 44 15.54 22.59 13.48
N ALA A 45 14.70 22.18 14.44
CA ALA A 45 13.24 22.19 14.35
C ALA A 45 12.65 23.35 15.17
N ARG A 46 11.84 24.17 14.51
CA ARG A 46 11.14 25.32 15.12
C ARG A 46 9.64 25.10 15.08
N VAL A 47 9.01 24.95 16.24
CA VAL A 47 7.55 24.79 16.34
C VAL A 47 6.92 26.19 16.37
N VAL A 48 6.23 26.54 15.28
CA VAL A 48 5.65 27.88 15.07
C VAL A 48 4.16 27.95 15.36
N PHE A 49 3.50 26.79 15.47
CA PHE A 49 2.10 26.70 15.86
C PHE A 49 1.80 25.32 16.45
N THR A 50 1.05 25.27 17.54
CA THR A 50 0.47 24.02 18.04
C THR A 50 -0.81 24.30 18.80
N THR A 51 -1.85 23.53 18.54
CA THR A 51 -3.13 23.66 19.24
C THR A 51 -3.83 22.32 19.25
N ALA A 52 -4.29 21.91 20.43
CA ALA A 52 -5.14 20.73 20.58
C ALA A 52 -6.63 21.11 20.40
N ILE A 53 -7.41 20.20 19.83
CA ILE A 53 -8.85 20.34 19.64
C ILE A 53 -9.56 19.23 20.42
N ASP A 54 -10.60 19.61 21.17
CA ASP A 54 -11.44 18.67 21.92
C ASP A 54 -12.11 17.68 20.96
N GLY A 55 -11.98 16.39 21.25
CA GLY A 55 -12.53 15.33 20.42
C GLY A 55 -14.05 15.38 20.29
N ARG A 56 -14.76 16.02 21.22
CA ARG A 56 -16.22 16.24 21.15
C ARG A 56 -16.63 17.04 19.92
N ALA A 57 -15.73 17.86 19.36
CA ALA A 57 -15.94 18.53 18.08
C ALA A 57 -16.28 17.54 16.95
N TYR A 58 -15.79 16.30 17.05
CA TYR A 58 -16.01 15.24 16.09
C TYR A 58 -17.16 14.29 16.45
N ALA A 59 -17.88 14.49 17.56
CA ALA A 59 -18.90 13.56 18.03
C ALA A 59 -19.99 13.29 16.98
N ARG A 60 -20.37 14.33 16.21
CA ARG A 60 -21.32 14.21 15.09
C ARG A 60 -20.80 13.32 13.93
N ARG A 61 -19.49 13.10 13.87
CA ARG A 61 -18.79 12.25 12.88
C ARG A 61 -18.41 10.87 13.43
N GLY A 62 -18.91 10.50 14.61
CA GLY A 62 -18.75 9.16 15.17
C GLY A 62 -17.40 8.92 15.88
N THR A 63 -16.68 9.98 16.25
CA THR A 63 -15.43 9.88 17.00
C THR A 63 -15.35 10.97 18.07
N THR A 64 -14.66 10.69 19.16
CA THR A 64 -14.44 11.64 20.26
C THR A 64 -12.97 11.71 20.66
N PHE A 65 -12.06 11.36 19.75
CA PHE A 65 -10.62 11.40 20.01
C PHE A 65 -10.10 12.84 19.93
N ASP A 66 -9.42 13.28 20.99
CA ASP A 66 -8.72 14.56 21.01
C ASP A 66 -7.53 14.54 20.04
N THR A 67 -7.46 15.54 19.16
CA THR A 67 -6.36 15.68 18.19
C THR A 67 -5.60 16.99 18.40
N ARG A 68 -4.46 17.13 17.73
CA ARG A 68 -3.61 18.32 17.78
C ARG A 68 -3.03 18.62 16.42
N LEU A 69 -3.10 19.89 16.01
CA LEU A 69 -2.43 20.41 14.83
C LEU A 69 -1.10 21.04 15.28
N THR A 70 0.01 20.64 14.67
CA THR A 70 1.34 21.20 14.95
C THR A 70 2.02 21.59 13.63
N VAL A 71 2.59 22.80 13.57
CA VAL A 71 3.35 23.33 12.45
C VAL A 71 4.80 23.49 12.86
N ILE A 72 5.70 22.90 12.07
CA ILE A 72 7.14 22.82 12.35
C ILE A 72 7.89 23.33 11.13
N ASP A 73 8.74 24.33 11.34
CA ASP A 73 9.64 24.87 10.33
C ASP A 73 11.06 24.34 10.56
N ARG A 74 11.77 24.04 9.46
CA ARG A 74 13.21 23.79 9.50
C ARG A 74 13.94 25.14 9.43
N SER A 75 14.38 25.62 10.59
CA SER A 75 14.98 26.95 10.78
C SER A 75 16.28 26.84 11.56
N GLU A 76 17.25 27.71 11.31
CA GLU A 76 18.53 27.78 12.05
C GLU A 76 18.35 28.12 13.55
N GLU A 77 17.17 28.61 13.93
CA GLU A 77 16.75 28.89 15.30
C GLU A 77 15.76 27.82 15.80
N PRO A 78 16.22 26.68 16.37
CA PRO A 78 15.34 25.64 16.88
C PRO A 78 14.67 26.09 18.19
N GLY A 79 13.40 25.74 18.37
CA GLY A 79 12.66 26.13 19.56
C GLY A 79 11.17 25.86 19.48
N ILE A 80 10.47 26.15 20.58
CA ILE A 80 9.02 26.12 20.66
C ILE A 80 8.58 27.54 21.05
N GLU A 81 7.93 28.24 20.12
CA GLU A 81 7.61 29.67 20.29
C GLU A 81 6.19 29.93 20.76
N VAL A 82 5.39 28.88 20.81
CA VAL A 82 3.97 28.90 21.11
C VAL A 82 3.69 28.07 22.35
N ASP A 83 2.63 28.39 23.08
CA ASP A 83 2.23 27.61 24.26
C ASP A 83 1.75 26.21 23.83
N PRO A 84 2.47 25.12 24.18
CA PRO A 84 2.10 23.76 23.83
C PRO A 84 0.78 23.30 24.45
N GLN A 85 0.32 23.97 25.50
CA GLN A 85 -0.91 23.61 26.20
C GLN A 85 -2.16 24.24 25.60
N THR A 86 -2.02 25.07 24.55
CA THR A 86 -3.15 25.72 23.86
C THR A 86 -4.18 24.70 23.37
N ARG A 87 -5.45 24.95 23.70
CA ARG A 87 -6.60 24.10 23.35
C ARG A 87 -7.77 24.95 22.85
N VAL A 88 -8.51 24.39 21.89
CA VAL A 88 -9.76 24.95 21.34
C VAL A 88 -10.87 23.90 21.40
N MET A 89 -12.11 24.35 21.43
CA MET A 89 -13.28 23.50 21.63
C MET A 89 -13.84 22.95 20.32
N ASP A 90 -13.69 23.68 19.22
CA ASP A 90 -14.21 23.28 17.92
C ASP A 90 -13.32 23.67 16.74
N ALA A 91 -13.75 23.29 15.54
CA ALA A 91 -13.01 23.51 14.31
C ALA A 91 -13.02 24.98 13.84
N ALA A 92 -14.01 25.78 14.24
CA ALA A 92 -14.08 27.19 13.88
C ALA A 92 -13.02 27.97 14.67
N GLU A 93 -12.94 27.75 15.98
CA GLU A 93 -11.90 28.32 16.83
C GLU A 93 -10.49 27.89 16.37
N LEU A 94 -10.33 26.63 15.94
CA LEU A 94 -9.07 26.16 15.38
C LEU A 94 -8.69 26.90 14.09
N LEU A 95 -9.66 27.12 13.20
CA LEU A 95 -9.43 27.83 11.94
C LEU A 95 -9.07 29.30 12.18
N ASP A 96 -9.75 29.95 13.11
CA ASP A 96 -9.46 31.32 13.52
C ASP A 96 -8.04 31.42 14.10
N ALA A 97 -7.67 30.47 14.97
CA ALA A 97 -6.32 30.40 15.53
C ALA A 97 -5.24 30.17 14.45
N VAL A 98 -5.51 29.28 13.48
CA VAL A 98 -4.58 29.03 12.36
C VAL A 98 -4.41 30.29 11.52
N THR A 99 -5.50 30.98 11.19
CA THR A 99 -5.49 32.17 10.34
C THR A 99 -4.80 33.35 11.02
N ALA A 100 -4.98 33.49 12.34
CA ALA A 100 -4.39 34.57 13.11
C ALA A 100 -2.91 34.36 13.44
N TRP A 101 -2.50 33.13 13.77
CA TRP A 101 -1.23 32.88 14.46
C TRP A 101 -0.22 32.05 13.68
N VAL A 102 -0.59 31.40 12.56
CA VAL A 102 0.40 30.69 11.74
C VAL A 102 1.17 31.72 10.89
N PRO A 103 2.49 31.89 11.10
CA PRO A 103 3.27 32.87 10.35
C PRO A 103 3.34 32.48 8.86
N PRO A 104 3.64 33.44 7.95
CA PRO A 104 3.96 33.14 6.56
C PRO A 104 5.07 32.07 6.45
N ARG A 105 5.08 31.33 5.33
CA ARG A 105 6.14 30.34 5.10
C ARG A 105 7.48 31.06 4.92
N MET A 106 8.55 30.48 5.46
CA MET A 106 9.91 30.99 5.21
C MET A 106 10.20 30.97 3.71
N ALA A 107 11.00 31.94 3.25
CA ALA A 107 11.46 31.98 1.87
C ALA A 107 12.29 30.71 1.61
N HIS A 108 11.75 29.82 0.80
CA HIS A 108 12.50 28.69 0.29
C HIS A 108 13.29 29.20 -0.91
N GLU A 109 14.63 29.18 -0.86
CA GLU A 109 15.43 29.31 -2.08
C GLU A 109 15.17 28.06 -2.93
N PRO A 110 14.48 28.15 -4.08
CA PRO A 110 14.49 27.05 -5.02
C PRO A 110 15.95 26.88 -5.45
N ALA A 111 16.48 25.66 -5.39
CA ALA A 111 17.80 25.38 -5.92
C ALA A 111 17.89 25.96 -7.34
N ALA A 112 18.88 26.83 -7.58
CA ALA A 112 19.02 27.61 -8.80
C ALA A 112 18.87 26.72 -10.04
N GLY A 113 17.88 27.05 -10.88
CA GLY A 113 17.68 26.41 -12.17
C GLY A 113 18.90 26.62 -13.06
N THR A 114 19.63 25.54 -13.30
CA THR A 114 20.64 25.48 -14.38
C THR A 114 19.89 25.45 -15.72
N PRO A 115 20.33 26.20 -16.76
CA PRO A 115 19.63 26.23 -18.04
C PRO A 115 19.55 24.82 -18.64
N ALA A 116 18.34 24.43 -19.05
CA ALA A 116 18.06 23.12 -19.60
C ALA A 116 18.76 22.95 -20.96
N PRO A 117 19.62 21.93 -21.15
CA PRO A 117 19.97 21.49 -22.49
C PRO A 117 18.75 20.84 -23.14
N ASP A 118 18.58 21.01 -24.45
CA ASP A 118 17.59 20.30 -25.27
C ASP A 118 17.82 18.79 -25.14
N VAL A 119 17.05 18.14 -24.26
CA VAL A 119 17.05 16.70 -24.03
C VAL A 119 15.59 16.23 -24.17
N PRO A 120 15.32 15.13 -24.89
CA PRO A 120 13.96 14.65 -25.13
C PRO A 120 13.21 14.41 -23.80
N LEU A 121 11.93 14.80 -23.79
CA LEU A 121 11.02 14.78 -22.63
C LEU A 121 11.11 13.46 -21.85
N ARG A 122 11.62 13.55 -20.63
CA ARG A 122 11.61 12.52 -19.58
C ARG A 122 10.33 12.62 -18.76
N ASP A 123 9.84 11.50 -18.24
CA ASP A 123 8.75 11.51 -17.26
C ASP A 123 9.22 12.01 -15.87
N LEU A 124 8.27 12.20 -14.95
CA LEU A 124 8.46 12.72 -13.59
C LEU A 124 9.45 11.92 -12.71
N PHE A 125 9.96 10.78 -13.16
CA PHE A 125 10.92 9.94 -12.44
C PHE A 125 12.20 9.65 -13.24
N GLY A 126 12.41 10.33 -14.38
CA GLY A 126 13.73 10.48 -14.99
C GLY A 126 14.26 9.29 -15.79
N GLU A 127 13.44 8.30 -16.16
CA GLU A 127 13.91 7.15 -16.96
C GLU A 127 13.63 7.30 -18.47
N THR A 128 14.65 7.02 -19.29
CA THR A 128 14.52 6.85 -20.75
C THR A 128 14.35 5.38 -21.08
N THR A 129 13.30 5.04 -21.82
CA THR A 129 13.03 3.67 -22.30
C THR A 129 13.97 3.28 -23.44
N ALA A 130 15.02 2.50 -23.14
CA ALA A 130 15.67 1.62 -24.13
C ALA A 130 16.57 0.58 -23.46
N GLY A 131 16.47 -0.67 -23.93
CA GLY A 131 17.56 -1.64 -23.83
C GLY A 131 17.19 -2.95 -23.13
N GLY A 132 16.75 -3.93 -23.93
CA GLY A 132 16.46 -5.28 -23.46
C GLY A 132 17.68 -6.08 -23.02
N THR A 133 17.42 -7.11 -22.22
CA THR A 133 18.42 -8.09 -21.81
C THR A 133 17.93 -9.50 -22.12
N LYS A 134 18.80 -10.24 -22.80
CA LYS A 134 18.59 -11.59 -23.32
C LYS A 134 18.47 -12.61 -22.19
N ALA A 135 17.44 -13.45 -22.29
CA ALA A 135 17.23 -14.60 -21.42
C ALA A 135 18.38 -15.62 -21.54
N ARG A 136 18.96 -16.00 -20.40
CA ARG A 136 19.89 -17.13 -20.28
C ARG A 136 19.17 -18.28 -19.60
N LYS A 137 18.96 -19.37 -20.34
CA LYS A 137 18.37 -20.62 -19.84
C LYS A 137 19.42 -21.41 -19.06
N THR A 138 19.17 -21.70 -17.79
CA THR A 138 19.84 -22.79 -17.07
C THR A 138 18.77 -23.64 -16.41
N GLY A 139 18.60 -24.84 -16.96
CA GLY A 139 17.60 -25.80 -16.49
C GLY A 139 18.05 -26.49 -15.21
N VAL A 140 17.22 -26.41 -14.18
CA VAL A 140 17.27 -27.30 -13.01
C VAL A 140 16.15 -28.32 -13.13
N LYS A 141 16.52 -29.60 -13.10
CA LYS A 141 15.59 -30.73 -13.14
C LYS A 141 14.93 -30.88 -11.77
N SER A 142 13.62 -30.62 -11.68
CA SER A 142 12.81 -31.02 -10.53
C SER A 142 12.22 -32.41 -10.77
N ASN A 143 12.59 -33.37 -9.92
CA ASN A 143 12.00 -34.70 -9.87
C ASN A 143 10.80 -34.68 -8.94
N GLY A 144 9.61 -34.50 -9.52
CA GLY A 144 8.33 -34.67 -8.85
C GLY A 144 7.25 -34.29 -9.85
N ARG A 145 6.38 -35.25 -10.25
CA ARG A 145 5.33 -34.98 -11.24
C ARG A 145 4.29 -34.05 -10.60
N PRO A 146 4.18 -32.78 -11.02
CA PRO A 146 3.18 -31.88 -10.44
C PRO A 146 1.80 -32.37 -10.87
N VAL A 147 0.88 -32.46 -9.91
CA VAL A 147 -0.53 -32.69 -10.22
C VAL A 147 -1.07 -31.38 -10.78
N ALA A 148 -1.13 -31.28 -12.11
CA ALA A 148 -1.82 -30.18 -12.79
C ALA A 148 -3.29 -30.21 -12.36
N GLY A 149 -3.82 -29.07 -11.90
CA GLY A 149 -5.24 -28.95 -11.59
C GLY A 149 -6.08 -29.12 -12.85
N PRO A 150 -7.33 -29.60 -12.72
CA PRO A 150 -8.24 -29.69 -13.86
C PRO A 150 -8.52 -28.30 -14.45
N SER A 151 -8.50 -28.18 -15.78
CA SER A 151 -8.79 -26.93 -16.53
C SER A 151 -10.04 -26.22 -15.99
N ARG A 152 -9.95 -24.90 -15.77
CA ARG A 152 -11.08 -24.07 -15.32
C ARG A 152 -11.88 -23.63 -16.55
N ASP A 153 -13.20 -23.82 -16.53
CA ASP A 153 -14.07 -23.29 -17.57
C ASP A 153 -14.40 -21.81 -17.27
N LEU A 154 -13.43 -20.94 -17.56
CA LEU A 154 -13.56 -19.51 -17.36
C LEU A 154 -14.22 -18.79 -18.55
N GLY A 155 -14.62 -19.52 -19.60
CA GLY A 155 -15.15 -18.92 -20.84
C GLY A 155 -14.10 -18.08 -21.58
N SER A 156 -14.57 -17.12 -22.38
CA SER A 156 -13.70 -16.16 -23.07
C SER A 156 -13.06 -15.20 -22.06
N VAL A 157 -11.75 -15.07 -22.13
CA VAL A 157 -10.95 -14.21 -21.25
C VAL A 157 -10.30 -13.14 -22.11
N THR A 158 -10.52 -11.88 -21.75
CA THR A 158 -10.04 -10.71 -22.50
C THR A 158 -9.50 -9.64 -21.57
N GLU A 159 -8.63 -8.79 -22.09
CA GLU A 159 -8.22 -7.59 -21.36
C GLU A 159 -9.42 -6.65 -21.19
N LEU A 160 -9.64 -6.19 -19.96
CA LEU A 160 -10.73 -5.30 -19.61
C LEU A 160 -10.55 -3.94 -20.29
N ALA A 161 -11.44 -3.64 -21.24
CA ALA A 161 -11.50 -2.33 -21.86
C ALA A 161 -12.10 -1.30 -20.87
N TYR A 162 -11.41 -0.17 -20.69
CA TYR A 162 -11.93 0.98 -19.98
C TYR A 162 -11.37 2.28 -20.57
N ALA A 163 -12.11 3.36 -20.39
CA ALA A 163 -11.67 4.71 -20.71
C ALA A 163 -11.30 5.46 -19.42
N ALA A 164 -10.53 6.54 -19.54
CA ALA A 164 -10.36 7.48 -18.44
C ALA A 164 -11.74 7.97 -17.99
N ALA A 165 -12.02 7.92 -16.70
CA ALA A 165 -13.27 8.45 -16.19
C ALA A 165 -13.34 9.96 -16.45
N PRO A 166 -14.52 10.52 -16.80
CA PRO A 166 -14.68 11.96 -16.87
C PRO A 166 -14.35 12.56 -15.50
N PRO A 167 -13.72 13.75 -15.45
CA PRO A 167 -13.52 14.43 -14.18
C PRO A 167 -14.89 14.57 -13.49
N CYS A 168 -14.95 14.20 -12.20
CA CYS A 168 -16.12 14.51 -11.40
C CYS A 168 -16.34 16.02 -11.49
N GLY A 169 -17.48 16.42 -12.07
CA GLY A 169 -17.86 17.82 -12.09
C GLY A 169 -17.97 18.34 -10.66
N GLU A 170 -17.94 19.67 -10.51
CA GLU A 170 -18.39 20.35 -9.29
C GLU A 170 -19.89 20.11 -9.09
N ASP A 171 -20.32 18.86 -8.92
CA ASP A 171 -21.64 18.59 -8.36
C ASP A 171 -21.64 19.29 -7.00
N GLU A 172 -22.62 20.18 -6.76
CA GLU A 172 -22.76 21.01 -5.55
C GLU A 172 -22.78 20.15 -4.26
N THR A 173 -21.63 19.67 -3.81
CA THR A 173 -21.50 18.90 -2.59
C THR A 173 -21.46 19.86 -1.42
N SER A 174 -22.63 20.18 -0.85
CA SER A 174 -22.73 21.02 0.37
C SER A 174 -22.34 20.25 1.66
N GLY A 175 -21.39 19.31 1.59
CA GLY A 175 -21.06 18.42 2.72
C GLY A 175 -19.72 17.70 2.59
N PRO A 176 -19.26 17.03 3.67
CA PRO A 176 -17.94 16.36 3.71
C PRO A 176 -17.85 15.10 2.83
N TYR A 177 -18.99 14.60 2.34
CA TYR A 177 -19.07 13.40 1.51
C TYR A 177 -19.75 13.72 0.18
N ALA A 178 -19.25 13.08 -0.88
CA ALA A 178 -19.80 13.10 -2.22
C ALA A 178 -20.27 11.68 -2.59
N PRO A 179 -21.33 11.53 -3.41
CA PRO A 179 -21.64 10.25 -4.03
C PRO A 179 -20.42 9.72 -4.77
N TRP A 180 -20.12 8.44 -4.60
CA TRP A 180 -19.02 7.82 -5.31
C TRP A 180 -19.42 7.61 -6.78
N LYS A 181 -18.48 7.91 -7.68
CA LYS A 181 -18.55 7.67 -9.11
C LYS A 181 -17.16 7.19 -9.55
N PRO A 182 -17.04 6.42 -10.65
CA PRO A 182 -15.73 6.08 -11.22
C PRO A 182 -14.92 7.37 -11.44
N GLY A 183 -13.75 7.44 -10.83
CA GLY A 183 -12.88 8.63 -10.87
C GLY A 183 -11.62 8.44 -11.73
N VAL A 184 -11.32 7.19 -12.09
CA VAL A 184 -10.08 6.81 -12.75
C VAL A 184 -10.35 6.00 -14.02
N ALA A 185 -11.17 4.96 -13.92
CA ALA A 185 -11.42 4.01 -14.97
C ALA A 185 -12.92 3.75 -15.12
N SER A 186 -13.49 4.17 -16.25
CA SER A 186 -14.88 3.89 -16.61
C SER A 186 -14.93 2.69 -17.54
N VAL A 187 -15.51 1.59 -17.05
CA VAL A 187 -15.68 0.34 -17.80
C VAL A 187 -17.03 0.37 -18.53
N PRO A 188 -17.07 0.20 -19.86
CA PRO A 188 -18.33 0.11 -20.61
C PRO A 188 -19.19 -1.05 -20.12
N ASN A 189 -20.50 -0.81 -20.01
CA ASN A 189 -21.51 -1.79 -19.55
C ASN A 189 -21.32 -2.32 -18.12
N ALA A 190 -20.43 -1.71 -17.32
CA ALA A 190 -20.34 -2.05 -15.91
C ALA A 190 -21.61 -1.65 -15.16
N VAL A 191 -22.06 -2.53 -14.27
CA VAL A 191 -23.23 -2.29 -13.41
C VAL A 191 -22.80 -1.43 -12.23
N ALA A 192 -23.63 -0.43 -11.87
CA ALA A 192 -23.40 0.38 -10.68
C ALA A 192 -23.39 -0.48 -9.41
N HIS A 193 -22.56 -0.12 -8.42
CA HIS A 193 -22.53 -0.83 -7.16
C HIS A 193 -23.93 -0.90 -6.50
N PRO A 194 -24.39 -2.08 -6.03
CA PRO A 194 -25.76 -2.27 -5.54
C PRO A 194 -26.08 -1.44 -4.30
N THR A 195 -25.07 -1.14 -3.49
CA THR A 195 -25.17 -0.19 -2.37
C THR A 195 -24.67 1.18 -2.82
N PRO A 196 -25.41 2.28 -2.56
CA PRO A 196 -24.93 3.62 -2.88
C PRO A 196 -23.66 3.93 -2.07
N LEU A 197 -22.55 4.07 -2.78
CA LEU A 197 -21.25 4.35 -2.20
C LEU A 197 -21.04 5.87 -2.07
N VAL A 198 -20.23 6.27 -1.09
CA VAL A 198 -19.82 7.66 -0.88
C VAL A 198 -18.31 7.73 -0.69
N GLN A 199 -17.73 8.85 -1.09
CA GLN A 199 -16.32 9.17 -0.87
C GLN A 199 -16.18 10.54 -0.22
N SER A 200 -15.02 10.84 0.37
CA SER A 200 -14.79 12.19 0.89
C SER A 200 -14.74 13.21 -0.25
N ALA A 201 -15.25 14.41 -0.03
CA ALA A 201 -15.19 15.48 -1.03
C ALA A 201 -13.74 15.79 -1.45
N ALA A 202 -12.79 15.69 -0.51
CA ALA A 202 -11.37 15.87 -0.79
C ALA A 202 -10.80 14.80 -1.74
N MET A 203 -11.22 13.52 -1.60
CA MET A 203 -10.83 12.47 -2.54
C MET A 203 -11.47 12.67 -3.91
N ALA A 204 -12.74 13.09 -3.94
CA ALA A 204 -13.45 13.35 -5.20
C ALA A 204 -12.81 14.48 -6.03
N ALA A 205 -12.21 15.46 -5.37
CA ALA A 205 -11.59 16.63 -6.01
C ALA A 205 -10.20 16.36 -6.61
N VAL A 206 -9.56 15.24 -6.27
CA VAL A 206 -8.21 14.93 -6.74
C VAL A 206 -8.26 13.97 -7.91
N ALA A 207 -7.82 14.43 -9.09
CA ALA A 207 -7.67 13.57 -10.25
C ALA A 207 -6.51 12.57 -10.03
N HIS A 208 -6.78 11.28 -10.23
CA HIS A 208 -5.75 10.27 -10.26
C HIS A 208 -5.12 10.14 -11.65
N PRO A 209 -3.83 9.80 -11.75
CA PRO A 209 -3.20 9.53 -13.04
C PRO A 209 -3.86 8.31 -13.70
N ALA A 210 -4.00 8.36 -15.03
CA ALA A 210 -4.63 7.29 -15.78
C ALA A 210 -3.81 5.98 -15.68
N PRO A 211 -4.44 4.86 -15.29
CA PRO A 211 -3.78 3.57 -15.20
C PRO A 211 -3.52 2.99 -16.59
N SER A 212 -2.41 2.28 -16.69
CA SER A 212 -1.97 1.53 -17.86
C SER A 212 -2.43 0.07 -17.78
N HIS A 213 -2.50 -0.50 -16.57
CA HIS A 213 -2.87 -1.90 -16.35
C HIS A 213 -4.27 -2.21 -16.85
N ARG A 214 -4.41 -3.25 -17.67
CA ARG A 214 -5.70 -3.74 -18.20
C ARG A 214 -5.99 -5.13 -17.60
N PRO A 215 -6.81 -5.26 -16.55
CA PRO A 215 -7.06 -6.56 -15.92
C PRO A 215 -7.51 -7.62 -16.94
N LEU A 216 -6.93 -8.82 -16.87
CA LEU A 216 -7.34 -9.96 -17.69
C LEU A 216 -8.45 -10.69 -16.93
N LEU A 217 -9.69 -10.61 -17.44
CA LEU A 217 -10.87 -11.15 -16.76
C LEU A 217 -11.78 -11.89 -17.75
N PRO A 218 -12.57 -12.88 -17.27
CA PRO A 218 -13.64 -13.46 -18.07
C PRO A 218 -14.66 -12.41 -18.52
N GLU A 219 -15.10 -12.44 -19.78
CA GLU A 219 -16.07 -11.47 -20.32
C GLU A 219 -17.37 -11.42 -19.49
N ARG A 220 -17.80 -12.57 -18.96
CA ARG A 220 -18.98 -12.69 -18.08
C ARG A 220 -18.91 -11.83 -16.83
N VAL A 221 -17.72 -11.49 -16.34
CA VAL A 221 -17.55 -10.66 -15.13
C VAL A 221 -18.25 -9.31 -15.30
N VAL A 222 -18.15 -8.72 -16.49
CA VAL A 222 -18.86 -7.48 -16.83
C VAL A 222 -20.26 -7.78 -17.36
N ALA A 223 -20.40 -8.72 -18.30
CA ALA A 223 -21.67 -8.98 -18.97
C ALA A 223 -22.79 -9.46 -18.03
N GLU A 224 -22.46 -10.21 -16.98
CA GLU A 224 -23.40 -10.68 -15.96
C GLU A 224 -23.41 -9.79 -14.70
N GLY A 225 -22.58 -8.73 -14.65
CA GLY A 225 -22.50 -7.83 -13.50
C GLY A 225 -21.95 -8.47 -12.22
N LEU A 226 -21.02 -9.43 -12.35
CA LEU A 226 -20.42 -10.14 -11.20
C LEU A 226 -19.53 -9.21 -10.36
N LEU A 227 -18.99 -8.16 -10.98
CA LEU A 227 -18.32 -7.04 -10.33
C LEU A 227 -19.02 -5.74 -10.69
N SER A 228 -19.17 -4.86 -9.71
CA SER A 228 -19.65 -3.50 -9.98
C SER A 228 -18.55 -2.61 -10.55
N ASP A 229 -18.94 -1.45 -11.06
CA ASP A 229 -18.05 -0.35 -11.46
C ASP A 229 -16.95 -0.02 -10.42
N ALA A 230 -17.30 0.18 -9.15
CA ALA A 230 -16.34 0.43 -8.06
C ALA A 230 -15.34 -0.72 -7.86
N GLN A 231 -15.83 -1.95 -7.97
CA GLN A 231 -15.00 -3.14 -7.78
C GLN A 231 -14.06 -3.34 -8.96
N LEU A 232 -14.53 -3.07 -10.19
CA LEU A 232 -13.71 -3.11 -11.40
C LEU A 232 -12.61 -2.05 -11.37
N GLU A 233 -12.93 -0.81 -11.00
CA GLU A 233 -11.94 0.26 -10.84
C GLU A 233 -10.88 -0.11 -9.79
N SER A 234 -11.30 -0.76 -8.70
CA SER A 234 -10.38 -1.28 -7.67
C SER A 234 -9.40 -2.31 -8.23
N VAL A 235 -9.85 -3.23 -9.08
CA VAL A 235 -8.98 -4.24 -9.70
C VAL A 235 -7.98 -3.60 -10.66
N VAL A 236 -8.41 -2.59 -11.43
CA VAL A 236 -7.52 -1.79 -12.30
C VAL A 236 -6.41 -1.12 -11.48
N LEU A 237 -6.79 -0.42 -10.42
CA LEU A 237 -5.85 0.30 -9.55
C LEU A 237 -4.91 -0.64 -8.79
N ALA A 238 -5.42 -1.78 -8.31
CA ALA A 238 -4.60 -2.78 -7.65
C ALA A 238 -3.56 -3.37 -8.60
N GLY A 239 -3.95 -3.71 -9.83
CA GLY A 239 -3.03 -4.20 -10.84
C GLY A 239 -1.98 -3.16 -11.25
N GLU A 240 -2.36 -1.90 -11.39
CA GLU A 240 -1.44 -0.79 -11.64
C GLU A 240 -0.41 -0.64 -10.51
N ALA A 241 -0.83 -0.77 -9.25
CA ALA A 241 0.09 -0.77 -8.12
C ALA A 241 1.04 -1.98 -8.16
N HIS A 242 0.52 -3.19 -8.35
CA HIS A 242 1.31 -4.43 -8.38
C HIS A 242 2.30 -4.49 -9.56
N GLY A 243 2.04 -3.77 -10.65
CA GLY A 243 2.96 -3.61 -11.77
C GLY A 243 4.20 -2.75 -11.47
N ARG A 244 4.23 -2.05 -10.34
CA ARG A 244 5.29 -1.10 -9.97
C ARG A 244 6.06 -1.54 -8.73
N HIS A 245 7.29 -1.06 -8.62
CA HIS A 245 8.12 -1.22 -7.41
C HIS A 245 8.09 0.03 -6.53
N LEU A 246 8.40 -0.14 -5.24
CA LEU A 246 8.76 0.96 -4.36
C LEU A 246 10.02 1.64 -4.89
N SER A 247 10.15 2.95 -4.67
CA SER A 247 11.27 3.74 -5.20
C SER A 247 12.60 3.40 -4.53
N ALA A 248 12.57 2.95 -3.27
CA ALA A 248 13.75 2.59 -2.53
C ALA A 248 14.16 1.13 -2.73
N ARG A 249 15.45 0.85 -2.56
CA ARG A 249 16.00 -0.49 -2.40
C ARG A 249 16.09 -0.84 -0.92
N TYR A 250 15.99 -2.12 -0.60
CA TYR A 250 16.00 -2.63 0.75
C TYR A 250 16.90 -3.86 0.84
N ARG A 251 17.50 -4.11 2.00
CA ARG A 251 18.14 -5.38 2.34
C ARG A 251 17.31 -6.09 3.39
N VAL A 252 17.23 -7.41 3.29
CA VAL A 252 16.40 -8.26 4.13
C VAL A 252 17.30 -9.23 4.89
N GLY A 253 17.06 -9.36 6.18
CA GLY A 253 17.71 -10.37 7.03
C GLY A 253 17.16 -11.78 6.76
N ALA A 254 17.89 -12.81 7.19
CA ALA A 254 17.54 -14.20 6.92
C ALA A 254 16.19 -14.62 7.53
N GLY A 255 15.76 -13.96 8.62
CA GLY A 255 14.49 -14.25 9.30
C GLY A 255 13.26 -13.49 8.78
N TRP A 256 13.43 -12.58 7.81
CA TRP A 256 12.40 -11.66 7.28
C TRP A 256 11.97 -10.51 8.21
N GLU A 257 12.38 -10.48 9.48
CA GLU A 257 12.06 -9.39 10.44
C GLU A 257 12.91 -8.13 10.22
N THR A 258 14.15 -8.29 9.76
CA THR A 258 15.07 -7.18 9.54
C THR A 258 14.91 -6.69 8.10
N VAL A 259 14.36 -5.49 7.91
CA VAL A 259 14.31 -4.81 6.61
C VAL A 259 14.94 -3.44 6.75
N ARG A 260 16.08 -3.23 6.06
CA ARG A 260 16.79 -1.94 6.05
C ARG A 260 16.72 -1.31 4.67
N ARG A 261 16.44 -0.01 4.62
CA ARG A 261 16.49 0.75 3.37
C ARG A 261 17.96 1.01 3.00
N CYS A 262 18.34 0.78 1.75
CA CYS A 262 19.65 1.14 1.23
C CYS A 262 19.77 2.67 1.08
N GLU A 263 20.96 3.20 1.34
CA GLU A 263 21.33 4.58 0.99
C GLU A 263 21.73 4.66 -0.49
N GLU A 264 21.80 5.87 -1.07
CA GLU A 264 22.04 6.06 -2.52
C GLU A 264 23.40 5.50 -2.99
N ASP A 265 24.41 5.47 -2.12
CA ASP A 265 25.76 4.98 -2.41
C ASP A 265 26.03 3.53 -1.93
N ASP A 266 25.01 2.84 -1.40
CA ASP A 266 25.13 1.47 -0.86
C ASP A 266 25.24 0.44 -1.99
N THR A 267 26.46 0.27 -2.49
CA THR A 267 26.88 -0.64 -3.57
C THR A 267 27.60 -1.90 -3.05
N THR A 268 27.80 -2.03 -1.74
CA THR A 268 28.50 -3.18 -1.14
C THR A 268 27.65 -4.44 -1.23
N GLU A 269 28.25 -5.59 -1.55
CA GLU A 269 27.46 -6.83 -1.71
C GLU A 269 26.99 -7.38 -0.36
N GLU A 270 27.77 -7.20 0.71
CA GLU A 270 27.49 -7.74 2.04
C GLU A 270 27.43 -6.63 3.09
N THR A 271 26.37 -6.65 3.91
CA THR A 271 26.25 -5.79 5.08
C THR A 271 25.86 -6.66 6.26
N VAL A 272 26.68 -6.66 7.31
CA VAL A 272 26.43 -7.38 8.54
C VAL A 272 25.86 -6.40 9.57
N THR A 273 24.75 -6.76 10.23
CA THR A 273 24.19 -5.94 11.31
C THR A 273 25.09 -6.00 12.56
N GLU A 274 24.88 -5.09 13.51
CA GLU A 274 25.59 -5.09 14.80
C GLU A 274 25.42 -6.42 15.56
N ASP A 275 24.31 -7.13 15.31
CA ASP A 275 24.00 -8.44 15.89
C ASP A 275 24.63 -9.62 15.13
N GLY A 276 25.43 -9.35 14.10
CA GLY A 276 26.09 -10.38 13.27
C GLY A 276 25.21 -11.00 12.19
N GLU A 277 24.01 -10.46 11.93
CA GLU A 277 23.12 -10.96 10.88
C GLU A 277 23.59 -10.48 9.50
N VAL A 278 23.77 -11.40 8.55
CA VAL A 278 24.09 -11.09 7.16
C VAL A 278 22.81 -10.70 6.42
N LEU A 279 22.80 -9.50 5.83
CA LEU A 279 21.67 -9.01 5.05
C LEU A 279 21.81 -9.39 3.56
N SER A 280 20.65 -9.54 2.89
CA SER A 280 20.59 -9.83 1.46
C SER A 280 21.24 -8.74 0.60
N ALA A 281 21.49 -9.08 -0.67
CA ALA A 281 21.70 -8.09 -1.71
C ALA A 281 20.52 -7.09 -1.78
N PRO A 282 20.71 -5.87 -2.30
CA PRO A 282 19.63 -4.89 -2.41
C PRO A 282 18.48 -5.37 -3.29
N VAL A 283 17.28 -5.47 -2.72
CA VAL A 283 16.05 -5.86 -3.40
C VAL A 283 15.09 -4.69 -3.52
N ARG A 284 14.21 -4.73 -4.53
CA ARG A 284 13.08 -3.78 -4.65
C ARG A 284 11.80 -4.52 -4.36
N PHE A 285 10.98 -3.99 -3.45
CA PHE A 285 9.66 -4.55 -3.21
C PHE A 285 8.65 -3.99 -4.21
N ARG A 286 7.73 -4.84 -4.64
CA ARG A 286 6.54 -4.39 -5.36
C ARG A 286 5.66 -3.54 -4.46
N ARG A 287 4.94 -2.59 -5.05
CA ARG A 287 3.96 -1.80 -4.30
C ARG A 287 2.80 -2.71 -3.93
N GLY A 288 2.41 -2.65 -2.65
CA GLY A 288 1.12 -3.17 -2.22
C GLY A 288 0.00 -2.19 -2.58
N TRP A 289 -1.21 -2.72 -2.66
CA TRP A 289 -2.43 -1.92 -2.74
C TRP A 289 -3.23 -2.08 -1.45
N MET A 290 -3.68 -0.95 -0.90
CA MET A 290 -4.48 -0.93 0.33
C MET A 290 -5.91 -0.49 -0.01
N LEU A 291 -6.87 -1.35 0.32
CA LEU A 291 -8.29 -1.10 0.14
C LEU A 291 -8.93 -0.65 1.44
N GLY A 292 -9.32 0.62 1.51
CA GLY A 292 -9.94 1.24 2.68
C GLY A 292 -11.47 1.20 2.70
N ASP A 293 -12.10 0.41 1.83
CA ASP A 293 -13.56 0.42 1.65
C ASP A 293 -14.34 -0.02 2.89
N GLY A 294 -15.51 0.58 3.06
CA GLY A 294 -16.48 0.23 4.10
C GLY A 294 -16.97 -1.22 4.02
N THR A 295 -17.61 -1.68 5.08
CA THR A 295 -18.31 -2.97 5.07
C THR A 295 -19.46 -2.90 4.05
N GLY A 296 -19.65 -3.96 3.26
CA GLY A 296 -20.70 -4.00 2.21
C GLY A 296 -20.23 -3.65 0.80
N CYS A 297 -19.04 -3.08 0.60
CA CYS A 297 -18.49 -2.78 -0.73
C CYS A 297 -18.03 -4.02 -1.53
N GLY A 298 -18.09 -5.22 -0.93
CA GLY A 298 -17.66 -6.46 -1.58
C GLY A 298 -16.14 -6.68 -1.64
N LYS A 299 -15.40 -6.26 -0.60
CA LYS A 299 -13.94 -6.42 -0.49
C LYS A 299 -13.40 -7.80 -0.81
N GLY A 300 -14.04 -8.87 -0.33
CA GLY A 300 -13.60 -10.23 -0.63
C GLY A 300 -13.70 -10.55 -2.13
N ARG A 301 -14.70 -10.00 -2.83
CA ARG A 301 -14.85 -10.16 -4.28
C ARG A 301 -13.82 -9.33 -5.07
N GLN A 302 -13.47 -8.13 -4.60
CA GLN A 302 -12.34 -7.37 -5.14
C GLN A 302 -11.02 -8.14 -4.99
N VAL A 303 -10.74 -8.72 -3.81
CA VAL A 303 -9.56 -9.57 -3.57
C VAL A 303 -9.54 -10.78 -4.50
N ALA A 304 -10.67 -11.49 -4.62
CA ALA A 304 -10.80 -12.62 -5.53
C ALA A 304 -10.52 -12.24 -6.99
N ALA A 305 -11.01 -11.07 -7.44
CA ALA A 305 -10.79 -10.57 -8.79
C ALA A 305 -9.32 -10.21 -9.06
N VAL A 306 -8.64 -9.60 -8.08
CA VAL A 306 -7.20 -9.34 -8.16
C VAL A 306 -6.41 -10.65 -8.26
N ILE A 307 -6.77 -11.67 -7.48
CA ILE A 307 -6.16 -13.01 -7.59
C ILE A 307 -6.42 -13.61 -8.97
N LEU A 308 -7.64 -13.48 -9.49
CA LEU A 308 -8.02 -14.01 -10.80
C LEU A 308 -7.22 -13.38 -11.94
N ASP A 309 -7.06 -12.05 -11.97
CA ASP A 309 -6.23 -11.35 -12.95
C ASP A 309 -4.78 -11.85 -12.92
N ASN A 310 -4.19 -11.97 -11.72
CA ASN A 310 -2.83 -12.49 -11.55
C ASN A 310 -2.71 -13.93 -12.05
N LEU A 311 -3.71 -14.76 -11.75
CA LEU A 311 -3.74 -16.16 -12.17
C LEU A 311 -3.82 -16.30 -13.69
N LEU A 312 -4.68 -15.51 -14.33
CA LEU A 312 -4.84 -15.50 -15.79
C LEU A 312 -3.59 -14.97 -16.49
N ARG A 313 -2.82 -14.12 -15.81
CA ARG A 313 -1.48 -13.67 -16.24
C ARG A 313 -0.34 -14.66 -15.93
N GLY A 314 -0.67 -15.86 -15.46
CA GLY A 314 0.29 -16.94 -15.23
C GLY A 314 0.87 -17.02 -13.82
N ARG A 315 0.50 -16.13 -12.88
CA ARG A 315 0.87 -16.23 -11.47
C ARG A 315 -0.07 -17.19 -10.75
N LYS A 316 0.28 -18.48 -10.77
CA LYS A 316 -0.62 -19.58 -10.40
C LYS A 316 -0.81 -19.82 -8.89
N ARG A 317 -0.10 -19.09 -8.04
CA ARG A 317 -0.05 -19.32 -6.59
C ARG A 317 -0.38 -18.03 -5.86
N ALA A 318 -1.38 -18.08 -4.98
CA ALA A 318 -1.79 -16.94 -4.17
C ALA A 318 -1.94 -17.34 -2.69
N LEU A 319 -1.76 -16.37 -1.80
CA LEU A 319 -2.04 -16.51 -0.36
C LEU A 319 -3.18 -15.59 0.02
N TRP A 320 -4.26 -16.17 0.54
CA TRP A 320 -5.37 -15.47 1.17
C TRP A 320 -5.21 -15.53 2.69
N LEU A 321 -4.69 -14.45 3.27
CA LEU A 321 -4.53 -14.34 4.72
C LEU A 321 -5.76 -13.67 5.35
N SER A 322 -6.33 -14.30 6.37
CA SER A 322 -7.53 -13.83 7.06
C SER A 322 -7.37 -13.78 8.57
N ALA A 323 -8.18 -12.97 9.25
CA ALA A 323 -8.18 -12.89 10.71
C ALA A 323 -8.70 -14.19 11.36
N SER A 324 -9.63 -14.89 10.71
CA SER A 324 -10.32 -16.07 11.27
C SER A 324 -10.52 -17.17 10.24
N ALA A 325 -10.51 -18.43 10.70
CA ALA A 325 -10.80 -19.60 9.87
C ALA A 325 -12.27 -19.64 9.41
N ASN A 326 -13.17 -18.98 10.14
CA ASN A 326 -14.60 -18.92 9.80
C ASN A 326 -14.86 -18.17 8.48
N LEU A 327 -13.91 -17.36 8.02
CA LEU A 327 -13.98 -16.62 6.76
C LEU A 327 -13.55 -17.44 5.54
N LEU A 328 -13.24 -18.72 5.72
CA LEU A 328 -12.88 -19.62 4.61
C LEU A 328 -14.03 -19.75 3.61
N GLU A 329 -15.26 -19.95 4.08
CA GLU A 329 -16.42 -20.13 3.21
C GLU A 329 -16.81 -18.81 2.52
N ASP A 330 -16.57 -17.66 3.15
CA ASP A 330 -16.70 -16.35 2.50
C ASP A 330 -15.68 -16.20 1.36
N ALA A 331 -14.41 -16.55 1.59
CA ALA A 331 -13.38 -16.52 0.55
C ALA A 331 -13.71 -17.46 -0.61
N ARG A 332 -14.21 -18.67 -0.33
CA ARG A 332 -14.67 -19.63 -1.34
C ARG A 332 -15.85 -19.12 -2.14
N ARG A 333 -16.86 -18.54 -1.49
CA ARG A 333 -18.01 -17.91 -2.15
C ARG A 333 -17.56 -16.77 -3.05
N ASP A 334 -16.65 -15.93 -2.57
CA ASP A 334 -16.17 -14.77 -3.33
C ASP A 334 -15.33 -15.18 -4.55
N TRP A 335 -14.52 -16.23 -4.42
CA TRP A 335 -13.80 -16.85 -5.53
C TRP A 335 -14.73 -17.55 -6.53
N ALA A 336 -15.69 -18.34 -6.03
CA ALA A 336 -16.64 -19.07 -6.86
C ALA A 336 -17.59 -18.17 -7.64
N ALA A 337 -17.93 -17.00 -7.08
CA ALA A 337 -18.73 -15.99 -7.77
C ALA A 337 -18.07 -15.45 -9.05
N LEU A 338 -16.75 -15.57 -9.19
CA LEU A 338 -16.03 -15.20 -10.42
C LEU A 338 -15.77 -16.41 -11.34
N GLY A 339 -16.36 -17.56 -10.97
CA GLY A 339 -16.26 -18.86 -11.64
C GLY A 339 -14.96 -19.61 -11.36
N GLY A 340 -14.30 -19.28 -10.25
CA GLY A 340 -13.33 -20.17 -9.62
C GLY A 340 -14.01 -21.38 -8.98
N ARG A 341 -13.25 -22.44 -8.64
CA ARG A 341 -13.80 -23.57 -7.89
C ARG A 341 -13.54 -23.38 -6.39
N PRO A 342 -14.50 -23.66 -5.49
CA PRO A 342 -14.26 -23.59 -4.04
C PRO A 342 -13.03 -24.40 -3.59
N GLU A 343 -12.72 -25.50 -4.27
CA GLU A 343 -11.53 -26.33 -3.99
C GLU A 343 -10.20 -25.65 -4.31
N ASP A 344 -10.18 -24.60 -5.15
CA ASP A 344 -8.97 -23.80 -5.41
C ASP A 344 -8.50 -23.07 -4.14
N VAL A 345 -9.42 -22.79 -3.19
CA VAL A 345 -9.13 -22.17 -1.90
C VAL A 345 -8.87 -23.26 -0.86
N ILE A 346 -7.58 -23.47 -0.58
CA ILE A 346 -7.07 -24.62 0.17
C ILE A 346 -6.60 -24.16 1.56
N PRO A 347 -7.21 -24.63 2.66
CA PRO A 347 -6.75 -24.32 4.01
C PRO A 347 -5.32 -24.81 4.25
N LEU A 348 -4.44 -23.92 4.71
CA LEU A 348 -3.05 -24.25 5.05
C LEU A 348 -2.95 -25.34 6.13
N GLY A 349 -3.97 -25.44 7.00
CA GLY A 349 -4.08 -26.48 8.03
C GLY A 349 -4.16 -27.91 7.48
N ASN A 350 -4.51 -28.10 6.20
CA ASN A 350 -4.53 -29.42 5.56
C ASN A 350 -3.12 -29.99 5.35
N PHE A 351 -2.09 -29.14 5.39
CA PHE A 351 -0.70 -29.54 5.23
C PHE A 351 0.04 -29.58 6.56
N ARG A 352 0.81 -30.64 6.79
CA ARG A 352 1.68 -30.72 7.97
C ARG A 352 2.79 -29.67 7.87
N GLN A 353 3.16 -29.08 9.00
CA GLN A 353 4.26 -28.10 9.05
C GLN A 353 5.59 -28.76 8.63
N GLY A 354 6.38 -28.05 7.82
CA GLY A 354 7.68 -28.51 7.35
C GLY A 354 7.62 -29.58 6.26
N VAL A 355 6.43 -29.94 5.78
CA VAL A 355 6.24 -30.83 4.62
C VAL A 355 5.99 -29.97 3.38
N GLU A 356 6.53 -30.34 2.24
CA GLU A 356 6.25 -29.62 0.98
C GLU A 356 4.75 -29.62 0.66
N ILE A 357 4.23 -28.48 0.21
CA ILE A 357 2.84 -28.37 -0.26
C ILE A 357 2.80 -28.91 -1.69
N PRO A 358 2.12 -30.03 -1.97
CA PRO A 358 2.24 -30.75 -3.25
C PRO A 358 1.50 -30.09 -4.42
N HIS A 359 0.85 -28.95 -4.19
CA HIS A 359 0.06 -28.25 -5.20
C HIS A 359 0.93 -27.31 -6.03
N SER A 360 0.89 -27.41 -7.35
CA SER A 360 1.62 -26.47 -8.23
C SER A 360 0.90 -25.14 -8.44
N GLU A 361 -0.38 -25.08 -8.12
CA GLU A 361 -1.27 -23.92 -8.29
C GLU A 361 -2.39 -23.92 -7.24
N GLY A 362 -2.97 -22.76 -6.98
CA GLY A 362 -4.10 -22.60 -6.06
C GLY A 362 -4.02 -21.34 -5.22
N ILE A 363 -4.95 -21.23 -4.26
CA ILE A 363 -5.05 -20.14 -3.30
C ILE A 363 -4.93 -20.76 -1.90
N LEU A 364 -3.79 -20.58 -1.24
CA LEU A 364 -3.65 -21.00 0.15
C LEU A 364 -4.44 -20.06 1.05
N PHE A 365 -5.35 -20.61 1.85
CA PHE A 365 -6.05 -19.87 2.89
C PHE A 365 -5.35 -20.06 4.24
N ALA A 366 -4.90 -18.98 4.84
CA ALA A 366 -4.19 -18.99 6.11
C ALA A 366 -4.80 -17.97 7.08
N THR A 367 -4.53 -18.17 8.38
CA THR A 367 -4.80 -17.18 9.42
C THR A 367 -3.52 -16.75 10.11
N TYR A 368 -3.55 -15.59 10.78
CA TYR A 368 -2.42 -15.17 11.62
C TYR A 368 -2.02 -16.25 12.64
N ALA A 369 -2.99 -16.98 13.20
CA ALA A 369 -2.73 -18.07 14.13
C ALA A 369 -1.96 -19.22 13.47
N THR A 370 -2.28 -19.58 12.22
CA THR A 370 -1.57 -20.64 11.51
C THR A 370 -0.12 -20.26 11.21
N LEU A 371 0.19 -18.98 10.97
CA LEU A 371 1.53 -18.51 10.63
C LEU A 371 2.47 -18.39 11.85
N ARG A 372 1.93 -18.25 13.07
CA ARG A 372 2.71 -18.07 14.31
C ARG A 372 3.44 -19.33 14.80
N ALA A 373 3.34 -20.45 14.10
CA ALA A 373 4.00 -21.70 14.52
C ALA A 373 5.53 -21.60 14.32
N PRO A 374 6.33 -21.55 15.41
CA PRO A 374 7.78 -21.46 15.29
C PRO A 374 8.35 -22.72 14.62
N ALA A 375 9.57 -22.60 14.10
CA ALA A 375 10.36 -23.76 13.70
C ALA A 375 10.48 -24.73 14.90
N ARG A 376 10.26 -26.02 14.68
CA ARG A 376 10.46 -27.08 15.68
C ARG A 376 11.63 -27.93 15.22
N GLU A 377 12.60 -28.18 16.11
CA GLU A 377 13.72 -29.14 15.98
C GLU A 377 14.04 -29.55 14.53
N GLY A 378 14.76 -28.69 13.80
CA GLY A 378 15.27 -28.97 12.45
C GLY A 378 14.24 -28.91 11.31
N LYS A 379 12.99 -28.50 11.56
CA LYS A 379 11.95 -28.33 10.52
C LYS A 379 11.68 -26.86 10.22
N ALA A 380 11.50 -26.55 8.93
CA ALA A 380 11.15 -25.23 8.42
C ALA A 380 9.91 -24.64 9.13
N SER A 381 9.90 -23.32 9.35
CA SER A 381 8.76 -22.64 9.96
C SER A 381 7.52 -22.72 9.06
N ARG A 382 6.34 -22.39 9.61
CA ARG A 382 5.14 -22.33 8.77
C ARG A 382 5.24 -21.23 7.72
N LEU A 383 5.90 -20.11 8.04
CA LEU A 383 6.14 -19.02 7.11
C LEU A 383 7.06 -19.48 5.97
N ASP A 384 8.17 -20.16 6.29
CA ASP A 384 9.11 -20.67 5.28
C ASP A 384 8.43 -21.65 4.32
N GLN A 385 7.56 -22.52 4.84
CA GLN A 385 6.78 -23.44 4.02
C GLN A 385 5.89 -22.69 3.01
N VAL A 386 5.26 -21.59 3.43
CA VAL A 386 4.39 -20.77 2.57
C VAL A 386 5.23 -19.98 1.57
N VAL A 387 6.34 -19.38 1.99
CA VAL A 387 7.25 -18.64 1.11
C VAL A 387 7.85 -19.56 0.05
N ALA A 388 8.32 -20.74 0.43
CA ALA A 388 8.83 -21.75 -0.50
C ALA A 388 7.76 -22.16 -1.52
N TRP A 389 6.51 -22.34 -1.07
CA TRP A 389 5.41 -22.64 -1.99
C TRP A 389 5.08 -21.46 -2.92
N LEU A 390 5.05 -20.22 -2.43
CA LEU A 390 4.78 -19.04 -3.26
C LEU A 390 5.90 -18.78 -4.28
N ALA A 391 7.16 -18.96 -3.88
CA ALA A 391 8.32 -18.86 -4.76
C ALA A 391 8.32 -19.96 -5.84
N GLY A 392 7.84 -21.15 -5.48
CA GLY A 392 7.81 -22.29 -6.37
C GLY A 392 9.19 -22.70 -6.85
N GLY A 393 9.40 -22.69 -8.17
CA GLY A 393 10.67 -23.07 -8.79
C GLY A 393 11.66 -21.92 -8.96
N LEU A 394 11.31 -20.70 -8.52
CA LEU A 394 12.18 -19.54 -8.60
C LEU A 394 13.30 -19.66 -7.57
N ASP A 395 14.53 -19.40 -8.01
CA ASP A 395 15.67 -19.27 -7.11
C ASP A 395 15.58 -17.97 -6.28
N GLU A 396 16.48 -17.80 -5.32
CA GLU A 396 16.41 -16.70 -4.36
C GLU A 396 16.62 -15.33 -5.01
N GLU A 397 17.43 -15.25 -6.07
CA GLU A 397 17.64 -14.03 -6.86
C GLU A 397 16.39 -13.69 -7.70
N ASP A 398 15.74 -14.69 -8.31
CA ASP A 398 14.55 -14.51 -9.13
C ASP A 398 13.30 -14.17 -8.31
N ARG A 399 13.25 -14.53 -7.02
CA ARG A 399 12.12 -14.19 -6.11
C ARG A 399 11.84 -12.69 -6.02
N HIS A 400 12.88 -11.87 -6.18
CA HIS A 400 12.78 -10.41 -6.08
C HIS A 400 12.67 -9.70 -7.42
N GLY A 401 13.00 -10.40 -8.52
CA GLY A 401 12.84 -9.90 -9.88
C GLY A 401 11.47 -10.21 -10.48
N TYR A 402 10.82 -11.28 -10.02
CA TYR A 402 9.51 -11.68 -10.53
C TYR A 402 8.41 -10.79 -10.04
#